data_AF-A0A5C2RKC5-F1
#
_entry.id   AF-A0A5C2RKC5-F1
#
_cell.length_a   1.000
_cell.length_b   1.000
_cell.length_c   1.000
_cell.angle_alpha   90.00
_cell.angle_beta   90.00
_cell.angle_gamma   90.00
#
_symmetry.space_group_name_H-M   'P 1'
#
loop_
_entity.id
_entity.type
_entity.pdbx_description
1 polymer ?
#
loop_
_entity_poly.entity_id
_entity_poly.type
_entity_poly.pdbx_seq_one_letter_code
_entity_poly.pdbx_strand_id
1 'polypeptide(L)'
;MDGSPMQDALATSEQEQAQAEPADSQPTEDSPAAQFKTLTVAEGTLIVSPGRDPRLPPLFRVESHPKVPKDGQGGRTFVALVDTSEEGMLASHEFLNGMEFPEGTDEGIRDAGDRLFLRSMQGDGRPEDDQLEMLVLGQESIPRASRNAWRNVKKHVGGPRAKRTPQKARQDENGLWEGGVPWEHSNHAVNVSTSERCYTVAQSYQMPRNLAGPAVGAKIQMGEKPTAHLLLRQEIVEAAAPLAVAAVEAGDPALAFAMKRQAYATNLPPIGHESNYVSPTMQLNISPTQSADSLALGNFKKDLGSFGGKHKDEHDSSGGMTTMITFSDLHPSEHPGFFIVGDFGVAIRQNGLVVASFCGLRWHGGFPPTARPGKRPKPWSYRFVVVCYPPRAMIDGSAVVSFGALPGGKFFYMPPELIDPRFVATTQDPFCTG
;
A
#
# COMPACT_ATOMS: atom_id res chain seq x y z
N MET A 1 -7.81 -59.21 -0.53
CA MET A 1 -9.27 -59.03 -0.44
C MET A 1 -9.56 -57.73 -1.16
N ASP A 2 -9.43 -57.72 -2.49
CA ASP A 2 -10.42 -58.15 -3.50
C ASP A 2 -11.75 -57.41 -3.40
N GLY A 3 -12.11 -56.75 -4.50
CA GLY A 3 -13.50 -56.41 -4.82
C GLY A 3 -13.77 -54.95 -5.23
N SER A 4 -13.50 -54.61 -6.49
CA SER A 4 -14.39 -53.73 -7.29
C SER A 4 -15.24 -54.66 -8.18
N PRO A 5 -16.30 -54.25 -8.92
CA PRO A 5 -17.03 -52.98 -9.03
C PRO A 5 -18.57 -53.16 -8.96
N MET A 6 -19.38 -52.10 -9.06
CA MET A 6 -20.63 -52.12 -9.85
C MET A 6 -21.20 -50.72 -10.11
N GLN A 7 -21.40 -50.43 -11.39
CA GLN A 7 -22.30 -49.42 -11.94
C GLN A 7 -23.74 -49.93 -11.82
N ASP A 8 -24.71 -49.03 -11.68
CA ASP A 8 -25.98 -49.13 -12.39
C ASP A 8 -26.67 -47.77 -12.53
N ALA A 9 -27.42 -47.64 -13.61
CA ALA A 9 -27.88 -46.42 -14.25
C ALA A 9 -29.39 -46.19 -14.12
N LEU A 10 -29.82 -45.02 -14.62
CA LEU A 10 -31.15 -44.65 -15.16
C LEU A 10 -32.25 -44.19 -14.18
N ALA A 11 -32.65 -42.92 -14.28
CA ALA A 11 -33.86 -42.52 -15.04
C ALA A 11 -34.15 -41.01 -14.93
N THR A 12 -34.48 -40.42 -16.07
CA THR A 12 -34.97 -39.06 -16.34
C THR A 12 -36.47 -38.88 -16.03
N SER A 13 -36.89 -37.68 -15.58
CA SER A 13 -38.22 -37.09 -15.85
C SER A 13 -38.13 -35.55 -15.71
N GLU A 14 -38.29 -34.84 -16.83
CA GLU A 14 -39.42 -33.92 -17.17
C GLU A 14 -39.35 -32.56 -16.43
N GLN A 15 -38.83 -31.51 -17.06
CA GLN A 15 -39.55 -30.51 -17.87
C GLN A 15 -40.70 -29.80 -17.12
N GLU A 16 -40.40 -28.61 -16.60
CA GLU A 16 -41.40 -27.54 -16.44
C GLU A 16 -40.84 -26.27 -17.09
N GLN A 17 -41.30 -26.00 -18.32
CA GLN A 17 -41.05 -24.77 -19.06
C GLN A 17 -41.97 -23.68 -18.51
N ALA A 18 -41.40 -22.65 -17.89
CA ALA A 18 -42.07 -21.36 -17.76
C ALA A 18 -41.62 -20.48 -18.93
N GLN A 19 -42.53 -20.31 -19.90
CA GLN A 19 -42.42 -19.35 -20.99
C GLN A 19 -42.46 -17.94 -20.39
N ALA A 20 -41.40 -17.15 -20.63
CA ALA A 20 -41.46 -15.69 -20.52
C ALA A 20 -41.40 -15.12 -21.94
N GLU A 21 -42.45 -14.41 -22.32
CA GLU A 21 -42.58 -13.74 -23.61
C GLU A 21 -41.45 -12.72 -23.83
N PRO A 22 -41.01 -12.50 -25.07
CA PRO A 22 -40.02 -11.47 -25.37
C PRO A 22 -40.69 -10.10 -25.32
N ALA A 23 -40.34 -9.30 -24.33
CA ALA A 23 -40.66 -7.87 -24.34
C ALA A 23 -39.86 -7.21 -25.48
N ASP A 24 -40.57 -6.95 -26.57
CA ASP A 24 -40.16 -6.10 -27.68
C ASP A 24 -40.03 -4.65 -27.18
N SER A 25 -38.90 -4.32 -26.57
CA SER A 25 -38.52 -2.94 -26.29
C SER A 25 -37.63 -2.45 -27.43
N GLN A 26 -38.24 -1.80 -28.41
CA GLN A 26 -37.53 -0.97 -29.37
C GLN A 26 -36.61 0.01 -28.61
N PRO A 27 -35.37 0.22 -29.07
CA PRO A 27 -34.48 1.19 -28.45
C PRO A 27 -35.08 2.57 -28.68
N THR A 28 -35.60 3.18 -27.62
CA THR A 28 -35.96 4.59 -27.62
C THR A 28 -34.69 5.40 -27.87
N GLU A 29 -34.64 6.08 -29.02
CA GLU A 29 -33.67 7.11 -29.37
C GLU A 29 -33.75 8.26 -28.37
N ASP A 30 -33.14 8.12 -27.19
CA ASP A 30 -32.85 9.20 -26.25
C ASP A 30 -31.83 8.73 -25.20
N SER A 31 -30.65 8.30 -25.66
CA SER A 31 -29.48 8.11 -24.78
C SER A 31 -28.58 9.33 -24.87
N PRO A 32 -28.58 10.26 -23.89
CA PRO A 32 -27.65 11.37 -23.86
C PRO A 32 -26.32 10.89 -23.26
N ALA A 33 -25.70 9.90 -23.89
CA ALA A 33 -24.29 9.60 -23.71
C ALA A 33 -23.58 9.89 -25.03
N ALA A 34 -23.62 11.15 -25.45
CA ALA A 34 -22.51 11.69 -26.23
C ALA A 34 -21.28 11.59 -25.31
N GLN A 35 -20.66 10.42 -25.32
CA GLN A 35 -19.52 10.05 -24.47
C GLN A 35 -18.45 11.09 -24.73
N PHE A 36 -18.22 11.96 -23.74
CA PHE A 36 -17.01 12.78 -23.73
C PHE A 36 -15.85 11.82 -23.94
N LYS A 37 -15.02 12.10 -24.94
CA LYS A 37 -13.73 11.44 -25.12
C LYS A 37 -12.68 12.53 -25.01
N THR A 38 -12.31 12.87 -23.79
CA THR A 38 -11.16 13.74 -23.56
C THR A 38 -9.93 13.02 -24.13
N LEU A 39 -9.35 13.58 -25.17
CA LEU A 39 -8.18 12.99 -25.87
C LEU A 39 -6.86 13.69 -25.50
N THR A 40 -6.92 14.77 -24.73
CA THR A 40 -5.76 15.58 -24.36
C THR A 40 -5.98 16.30 -23.03
N VAL A 41 -4.89 16.71 -22.40
CA VAL A 41 -4.87 17.62 -21.25
C VAL A 41 -4.44 19.00 -21.79
N ALA A 42 -5.40 19.90 -21.99
CA ALA A 42 -5.20 21.15 -22.73
C ALA A 42 -4.18 22.09 -22.05
N GLU A 43 -4.11 22.04 -20.73
CA GLU A 43 -3.19 22.80 -19.89
C GLU A 43 -1.82 22.13 -19.72
N GLY A 44 -1.59 20.97 -20.34
CA GLY A 44 -0.43 20.12 -20.13
C GLY A 44 0.44 19.94 -21.36
N THR A 45 1.72 19.65 -21.13
CA THR A 45 2.66 19.22 -22.19
C THR A 45 2.81 17.71 -22.16
N LEU A 46 2.54 17.04 -23.28
CA LEU A 46 2.71 15.59 -23.42
C LEU A 46 4.16 15.18 -23.17
N ILE A 47 4.35 14.15 -22.35
CA ILE A 47 5.65 13.61 -21.99
C ILE A 47 5.99 12.43 -22.89
N VAL A 48 6.84 12.69 -23.89
CA VAL A 48 7.37 11.65 -24.77
C VAL A 48 8.60 11.00 -24.15
N SER A 49 8.54 9.67 -23.98
CA SER A 49 9.54 8.89 -23.26
C SER A 49 10.05 7.71 -24.08
N PRO A 50 11.33 7.70 -24.51
CA PRO A 50 11.91 6.54 -25.18
C PRO A 50 11.77 5.29 -24.31
N GLY A 51 11.34 4.17 -24.91
CA GLY A 51 11.18 2.88 -24.24
C GLY A 51 9.91 2.71 -23.41
N ARG A 52 9.06 3.73 -23.28
CA ARG A 52 7.77 3.60 -22.61
C ARG A 52 6.78 2.87 -23.51
N ASP A 53 6.11 1.84 -22.98
CA ASP A 53 5.10 1.09 -23.73
C ASP A 53 3.94 2.03 -24.15
N PRO A 54 3.57 2.08 -25.44
CA PRO A 54 2.54 2.98 -25.94
C PRO A 54 1.13 2.65 -25.41
N ARG A 55 0.91 1.47 -24.82
CA ARG A 55 -0.36 1.08 -24.21
C ARG A 55 -0.57 1.68 -22.82
N LEU A 56 0.49 2.18 -22.18
CA LEU A 56 0.38 2.86 -20.89
C LEU A 56 -0.26 4.26 -21.06
N PRO A 57 -1.08 4.74 -20.11
CA PRO A 57 -1.78 6.02 -20.21
C PRO A 57 -0.86 7.20 -20.58
N PRO A 58 -1.16 8.06 -21.57
CA PRO A 58 -0.31 9.20 -21.86
C PRO A 58 -0.20 10.13 -20.65
N LEU A 59 1.02 10.59 -20.37
CA LEU A 59 1.33 11.48 -19.25
C LEU A 59 1.56 12.90 -19.74
N PHE A 60 0.94 13.86 -19.08
CA PHE A 60 1.09 15.29 -19.34
C PHE A 60 1.71 15.95 -18.12
N ARG A 61 2.71 16.82 -18.32
CA ARG A 61 3.16 17.71 -17.25
C ARG A 61 2.34 18.98 -17.29
N VAL A 62 1.81 19.38 -16.13
CA VAL A 62 1.05 20.62 -15.95
C VAL A 62 1.82 21.55 -15.02
N GLU A 63 1.83 22.84 -15.34
CA GLU A 63 2.53 23.86 -14.53
C GLU A 63 1.68 24.34 -13.35
N SER A 64 0.36 24.22 -13.45
CA SER A 64 -0.57 24.53 -12.36
C SER A 64 -1.76 23.57 -12.41
N HIS A 65 -2.23 23.16 -11.23
CA HIS A 65 -3.38 22.28 -11.08
C HIS A 65 -4.27 22.80 -9.93
N PRO A 66 -5.61 22.86 -10.09
CA PRO A 66 -6.51 23.45 -9.09
C PRO A 66 -6.49 22.74 -7.73
N LYS A 67 -6.19 21.43 -7.72
CA LYS A 67 -6.04 20.64 -6.48
C LYS A 67 -4.68 20.76 -5.81
N VAL A 68 -3.73 21.47 -6.41
CA VAL A 68 -2.38 21.65 -5.84
C VAL A 68 -2.28 23.04 -5.21
N PRO A 69 -1.90 23.14 -3.92
CA PRO A 69 -1.71 24.43 -3.27
C PRO A 69 -0.70 25.32 -4.02
N LYS A 70 -1.02 26.62 -4.14
CA LYS A 70 -0.18 27.63 -4.82
C LYS A 70 0.93 28.19 -3.94
N ASP A 71 1.12 27.66 -2.74
CA ASP A 71 2.01 28.18 -1.69
C ASP A 71 3.51 27.85 -1.92
N GLY A 72 3.88 27.45 -3.14
CA GLY A 72 5.26 27.11 -3.49
C GLY A 72 5.70 25.71 -3.04
N GLN A 73 4.82 24.93 -2.41
CA GLN A 73 5.06 23.49 -2.14
C GLN A 73 4.67 22.59 -3.34
N GLY A 74 4.30 23.21 -4.46
CA GLY A 74 3.95 22.57 -5.71
C GLY A 74 5.20 22.05 -6.43
N GLY A 75 5.60 20.82 -6.11
CA GLY A 75 6.51 20.04 -6.94
C GLY A 75 5.94 19.77 -8.35
N ARG A 76 6.67 18.99 -9.14
CA ARG A 76 6.25 18.62 -10.51
C ARG A 76 4.92 17.87 -10.45
N THR A 77 3.93 18.36 -11.20
CA THR A 77 2.59 17.77 -11.29
C THR A 77 2.38 17.15 -12.66
N PHE A 78 1.87 15.92 -12.65
CA PHE A 78 1.57 15.14 -13.83
C PHE A 78 0.10 14.75 -13.85
N VAL A 79 -0.47 14.65 -15.05
CA VAL A 79 -1.82 14.13 -15.29
C VAL A 79 -1.71 12.95 -16.25
N ALA A 80 -2.19 11.79 -15.83
CA ALA A 80 -2.38 10.60 -16.66
C ALA A 80 -3.80 10.62 -17.21
N LEU A 81 -3.93 10.59 -18.54
CA LEU A 81 -5.23 10.48 -19.18
C LEU A 81 -5.58 9.01 -19.36
N VAL A 82 -6.62 8.53 -18.67
CA VAL A 82 -6.96 7.11 -18.55
C VAL A 82 -8.33 6.83 -19.13
N ASP A 83 -8.42 5.79 -19.96
CA ASP A 83 -9.68 5.25 -20.41
C ASP A 83 -10.32 4.45 -19.26
N THR A 84 -11.28 5.08 -18.58
CA THR A 84 -12.04 4.50 -17.46
C THR A 84 -13.34 3.84 -17.91
N SER A 85 -13.54 3.60 -19.21
CA SER A 85 -14.60 2.69 -19.67
C SER A 85 -14.33 1.27 -19.18
N GLU A 86 -15.37 0.44 -19.13
CA GLU A 86 -15.20 -0.97 -18.76
C GLU A 86 -14.21 -1.66 -19.72
N GLU A 87 -14.35 -1.44 -21.02
CA GLU A 87 -13.44 -1.99 -22.02
C GLU A 87 -12.00 -1.48 -21.86
N GLY A 88 -11.81 -0.18 -21.61
CA GLY A 88 -10.51 0.43 -21.40
C GLY A 88 -9.80 -0.10 -20.15
N MET A 89 -10.54 -0.23 -19.05
CA MET A 89 -10.02 -0.75 -17.78
C MET A 89 -9.68 -2.24 -17.87
N LEU A 90 -10.50 -3.05 -18.57
CA LEU A 90 -10.20 -4.46 -18.82
C LEU A 90 -8.95 -4.63 -19.69
N ALA A 91 -8.85 -3.89 -20.80
CA ALA A 91 -7.69 -3.93 -21.67
C ALA A 91 -6.39 -3.52 -20.95
N SER A 92 -6.47 -2.48 -20.11
CA SER A 92 -5.35 -2.06 -19.26
C SER A 92 -4.97 -3.14 -18.25
N HIS A 93 -5.97 -3.75 -17.60
CA HIS A 93 -5.75 -4.81 -16.63
C HIS A 93 -5.05 -6.03 -17.25
N GLU A 94 -5.53 -6.52 -18.40
CA GLU A 94 -4.96 -7.67 -19.10
C GLU A 94 -3.51 -7.40 -19.53
N PHE A 95 -3.26 -6.22 -20.11
CA PHE A 95 -1.92 -5.80 -20.48
C PHE A 95 -0.98 -5.78 -19.27
N LEU A 96 -1.36 -5.09 -18.19
CA LEU A 96 -0.54 -4.93 -16.99
C LEU A 96 -0.34 -6.25 -16.25
N ASN A 97 -1.31 -7.16 -16.29
CA ASN A 97 -1.19 -8.50 -15.72
C ASN A 97 -0.10 -9.31 -16.43
N GLY A 98 0.00 -9.21 -17.77
CA GLY A 98 1.05 -9.86 -18.56
C GLY A 98 2.41 -9.13 -18.58
N MET A 99 2.43 -7.84 -18.27
CA MET A 99 3.65 -7.02 -18.34
C MET A 99 4.66 -7.36 -17.22
N GLU A 100 5.92 -7.59 -17.56
CA GLU A 100 6.99 -7.63 -16.58
C GLU A 100 7.47 -6.21 -16.26
N PHE A 101 7.75 -5.94 -14.98
CA PHE A 101 8.31 -4.64 -14.60
C PHE A 101 9.76 -4.57 -15.06
N PRO A 102 10.22 -3.42 -15.61
CA PRO A 102 11.59 -3.32 -16.11
C PRO A 102 12.61 -3.56 -15.00
N GLU A 103 13.63 -4.35 -15.32
CA GLU A 103 14.70 -4.71 -14.38
C GLU A 103 15.69 -3.56 -14.22
N GLY A 104 15.35 -2.57 -13.40
CA GLY A 104 16.32 -1.77 -12.65
C GLY A 104 17.35 -0.95 -13.43
N THR A 105 17.18 -0.73 -14.73
CA THR A 105 17.95 0.27 -15.47
C THR A 105 17.20 1.61 -15.45
N ASP A 106 17.94 2.72 -15.43
CA ASP A 106 17.37 4.08 -15.58
C ASP A 106 16.66 4.26 -16.94
N GLU A 107 16.76 3.27 -17.84
CA GLU A 107 16.19 3.22 -19.18
C GLU A 107 14.74 2.68 -19.13
N GLY A 108 13.78 3.48 -19.61
CA GLY A 108 12.38 3.07 -19.75
C GLY A 108 11.47 3.41 -18.56
N ILE A 109 12.03 3.86 -17.44
CA ILE A 109 11.28 4.25 -16.24
C ILE A 109 11.57 5.71 -15.91
N ARG A 110 10.53 6.56 -15.88
CA ARG A 110 10.68 7.96 -15.48
C ARG A 110 10.36 8.17 -14.00
N ASP A 111 11.16 9.05 -13.41
CA ASP A 111 10.88 9.68 -12.13
C ASP A 111 9.51 10.36 -12.21
N ALA A 112 8.56 9.89 -11.40
CA ALA A 112 7.14 10.19 -11.49
C ALA A 112 6.75 11.64 -11.17
N GLY A 113 7.72 12.50 -10.88
CA GLY A 113 7.42 13.78 -10.27
C GLY A 113 6.96 13.64 -8.83
N ASP A 114 6.40 14.73 -8.35
CA ASP A 114 5.98 14.85 -6.96
C ASP A 114 4.48 14.56 -6.83
N ARG A 115 3.68 14.76 -7.89
CA ARG A 115 2.23 14.49 -7.90
C ARG A 115 1.79 13.89 -9.23
N LEU A 116 0.92 12.88 -9.17
CA LEU A 116 0.26 12.28 -10.31
C LEU A 116 -1.25 12.24 -10.10
N PHE A 117 -1.96 12.86 -11.01
CA PHE A 117 -3.41 12.83 -11.09
C PHE A 117 -3.86 11.94 -12.25
N LEU A 118 -5.05 11.34 -12.10
CA LEU A 118 -5.77 10.66 -13.17
C LEU A 118 -6.88 11.57 -13.67
N ARG A 119 -6.92 11.78 -14.99
CA ARG A 119 -8.06 12.37 -15.70
C ARG A 119 -8.76 11.26 -16.48
N SER A 120 -10.05 11.08 -16.23
CA SER A 120 -10.87 10.13 -16.99
C SER A 120 -11.10 10.65 -18.41
N MET A 121 -10.92 9.77 -19.41
CA MET A 121 -11.29 10.07 -20.80
C MET A 121 -12.80 10.16 -20.98
N GLN A 122 -13.58 9.52 -20.11
CA GLN A 122 -15.05 9.53 -20.09
C GLN A 122 -15.63 10.70 -19.29
N GLY A 123 -14.77 11.46 -18.60
CA GLY A 123 -15.15 12.67 -17.87
C GLY A 123 -15.32 13.88 -18.80
N ASP A 124 -15.74 15.00 -18.23
CA ASP A 124 -15.86 16.29 -18.95
C ASP A 124 -14.51 16.99 -19.21
N GLY A 125 -13.41 16.37 -18.79
CA GLY A 125 -12.05 16.83 -19.00
C GLY A 125 -11.58 17.94 -18.06
N ARG A 126 -12.39 18.31 -17.05
CA ARG A 126 -12.05 19.38 -16.11
C ARG A 126 -11.00 18.93 -15.07
N PRO A 127 -9.97 19.75 -14.81
CA PRO A 127 -8.95 19.43 -13.81
C PRO A 127 -9.49 19.37 -12.37
N GLU A 128 -10.65 19.95 -12.09
CA GLU A 128 -11.31 19.86 -10.78
C GLU A 128 -11.82 18.44 -10.48
N ASP A 129 -12.03 17.62 -11.51
CA ASP A 129 -12.53 16.25 -11.38
C ASP A 129 -11.40 15.20 -11.38
N ASP A 130 -10.15 15.62 -11.57
CA ASP A 130 -8.97 14.75 -11.56
C ASP A 130 -8.75 14.08 -10.21
N GLN A 131 -8.44 12.79 -10.19
CA GLN A 131 -8.22 12.02 -8.95
C GLN A 131 -6.73 11.94 -8.62
N LEU A 132 -6.35 12.23 -7.37
CA LEU A 132 -4.96 12.03 -6.95
C LEU A 132 -4.65 10.54 -6.86
N GLU A 133 -3.68 10.09 -7.63
CA GLU A 133 -3.26 8.68 -7.66
C GLU A 133 -1.94 8.45 -6.96
N MET A 134 -1.08 9.47 -6.94
CA MET A 134 0.20 9.38 -6.27
C MET A 134 0.73 10.74 -5.83
N LEU A 135 1.34 10.76 -4.65
CA LEU A 135 2.11 11.87 -4.11
C LEU A 135 3.48 11.35 -3.66
N VAL A 136 4.55 12.05 -4.03
CA VAL A 136 5.90 11.80 -3.57
C VAL A 136 6.42 13.03 -2.84
N LEU A 137 6.77 12.85 -1.57
CA LEU A 137 7.45 13.87 -0.77
C LEU A 137 8.92 13.50 -0.67
N GLY A 138 9.77 14.36 -1.24
CA GLY A 138 11.21 14.32 -1.02
C GLY A 138 11.58 14.83 0.36
N GLN A 139 12.81 14.53 0.79
CA GLN A 139 13.32 14.90 2.12
C GLN A 139 13.16 16.39 2.47
N GLU A 140 13.26 17.29 1.49
CA GLU A 140 13.15 18.73 1.71
C GLU A 140 11.71 19.19 2.05
N SER A 141 10.70 18.44 1.60
CA SER A 141 9.29 18.67 1.93
C SER A 141 8.91 18.10 3.30
N ILE A 142 9.79 17.31 3.94
CA ILE A 142 9.50 16.65 5.21
C ILE A 142 9.95 17.53 6.38
N PRO A 143 9.06 17.84 7.35
CA PRO A 143 9.39 18.66 8.50
C PRO A 143 10.63 18.16 9.25
N ARG A 144 11.45 19.09 9.75
CA ARG A 144 12.72 18.76 10.44
C ARG A 144 12.50 17.82 11.64
N ALA A 145 11.41 18.01 12.37
CA ALA A 145 11.04 17.14 13.49
C ALA A 145 10.85 15.68 13.02
N SER A 146 10.06 15.47 11.96
CA SER A 146 9.86 14.15 11.34
C SER A 146 11.17 13.57 10.81
N ARG A 147 12.02 14.36 10.16
CA ARG A 147 13.36 13.92 9.71
C ARG A 147 14.24 13.44 10.87
N ASN A 148 14.18 14.12 12.02
CA ASN A 148 14.91 13.72 13.21
C ASN A 148 14.38 12.38 13.77
N ALA A 149 13.05 12.22 13.84
CA ALA A 149 12.43 10.96 14.27
C ALA A 149 12.86 9.79 13.36
N TRP A 150 12.80 9.96 12.04
CA TRP A 150 13.22 8.94 11.08
C TRP A 150 14.72 8.64 11.11
N ARG A 151 15.57 9.62 11.47
CA ARG A 151 16.99 9.36 11.72
C ARG A 151 17.20 8.45 12.95
N ASN A 152 16.39 8.62 14.00
CA ASN A 152 16.45 7.78 15.19
C ASN A 152 15.93 6.36 14.90
N VAL A 153 14.77 6.25 14.26
CA VAL A 153 14.21 4.96 13.79
C VAL A 153 15.24 4.21 12.95
N LYS A 154 15.86 4.86 11.95
CA LYS A 154 16.92 4.25 11.13
C LYS A 154 18.09 3.73 11.95
N LYS A 155 18.54 4.52 12.93
CA LYS A 155 19.65 4.16 13.81
C LYS A 155 19.29 2.95 14.69
N HIS A 156 18.08 2.89 15.23
CA HIS A 156 17.68 1.82 16.14
C HIS A 156 17.31 0.52 15.40
N VAL A 157 16.61 0.60 14.27
CA VAL A 157 16.28 -0.55 13.41
C VAL A 157 17.55 -1.20 12.85
N GLY A 158 18.43 -0.39 12.24
CA GLY A 158 19.65 -0.89 11.61
C GLY A 158 20.80 -1.14 12.59
N GLY A 159 20.84 -0.42 13.71
CA GLY A 159 21.97 -0.43 14.65
C GLY A 159 23.32 -0.08 14.02
N PRO A 160 24.44 -0.43 14.68
CA PRO A 160 25.78 -0.14 14.19
C PRO A 160 26.07 -0.87 12.87
N ARG A 161 26.55 -0.15 11.85
CA ARG A 161 26.90 -0.71 10.53
C ARG A 161 27.85 -1.92 10.63
N ALA A 162 28.80 -1.91 11.56
CA ALA A 162 29.76 -3.01 11.76
C ALA A 162 29.12 -4.35 12.21
N LYS A 163 27.87 -4.33 12.71
CA LYS A 163 27.16 -5.52 13.19
C LYS A 163 26.13 -6.06 12.19
N ARG A 164 25.97 -5.41 11.04
CA ARG A 164 24.94 -5.79 10.05
C ARG A 164 25.49 -6.80 9.05
N THR A 165 24.67 -7.78 8.65
CA THR A 165 25.03 -8.73 7.60
C THR A 165 23.85 -9.04 6.67
N PRO A 166 24.08 -9.23 5.37
CA PRO A 166 23.01 -9.38 4.39
C PRO A 166 22.14 -10.63 4.58
N GLN A 167 22.59 -11.62 5.35
CA GLN A 167 21.81 -12.81 5.70
C GLN A 167 20.70 -12.49 6.71
N LYS A 168 19.55 -13.15 6.62
CA LYS A 168 18.47 -12.99 7.60
C LYS A 168 18.95 -13.46 8.97
N ALA A 169 18.64 -12.69 10.03
CA ALA A 169 19.02 -13.09 11.37
C ALA A 169 18.39 -14.44 11.76
N ARG A 170 19.17 -15.31 12.39
CA ARG A 170 18.76 -16.63 12.90
C ARG A 170 19.41 -16.88 14.26
N GLN A 171 18.76 -17.71 15.08
CA GLN A 171 19.39 -18.19 16.31
C GLN A 171 20.32 -19.36 15.99
N ASP A 172 21.51 -19.36 16.58
CA ASP A 172 22.41 -20.50 16.59
C ASP A 172 21.93 -21.60 17.56
N GLU A 173 22.71 -22.67 17.69
CA GLU A 173 22.42 -23.79 18.61
C GLU A 173 22.37 -23.38 20.09
N ASN A 174 22.94 -22.22 20.44
CA ASN A 174 22.97 -21.65 21.79
C ASN A 174 21.88 -20.59 22.03
N GLY A 175 21.00 -20.35 21.04
CA GLY A 175 19.96 -19.32 21.12
C GLY A 175 20.44 -17.89 20.90
N LEU A 176 21.69 -17.69 20.49
CA LEU A 176 22.27 -16.37 20.17
C LEU A 176 21.91 -15.98 18.74
N TRP A 177 21.54 -14.70 18.56
CA TRP A 177 21.19 -14.17 17.24
C TRP A 177 22.44 -13.88 16.41
N GLU A 178 22.49 -14.45 15.20
CA GLU A 178 23.52 -14.20 14.20
C GLU A 178 22.93 -13.64 12.91
N GLY A 179 23.67 -12.74 12.28
CA GLY A 179 23.34 -12.11 11.00
C GLY A 179 22.26 -11.03 11.06
N GLY A 180 21.93 -10.42 9.92
CA GLY A 180 20.82 -9.48 9.79
C GLY A 180 21.07 -8.11 10.40
N VAL A 181 20.00 -7.49 10.92
CA VAL A 181 20.04 -6.21 11.66
C VAL A 181 19.44 -6.37 13.05
N PRO A 182 19.72 -5.47 14.02
CA PRO A 182 19.26 -5.62 15.40
C PRO A 182 17.74 -5.71 15.58
N TRP A 183 16.93 -5.11 14.70
CA TRP A 183 15.48 -5.36 14.69
C TRP A 183 15.16 -6.86 14.65
N GLU A 184 15.89 -7.63 13.84
CA GLU A 184 15.64 -9.05 13.64
C GLU A 184 16.10 -9.92 14.81
N HIS A 185 16.78 -9.36 15.81
CA HIS A 185 17.34 -10.08 16.98
C HIS A 185 16.33 -10.18 18.11
N SER A 186 15.13 -10.68 17.81
CA SER A 186 14.05 -10.83 18.79
C SER A 186 13.01 -11.86 18.37
N ASN A 187 12.45 -12.57 19.34
CA ASN A 187 11.27 -13.42 19.13
C ASN A 187 10.02 -12.62 18.74
N HIS A 188 10.01 -11.29 18.95
CA HIS A 188 8.95 -10.39 18.50
C HIS A 188 9.12 -9.93 17.03
N ALA A 189 10.24 -10.27 16.37
CA ALA A 189 10.47 -10.01 14.96
C ALA A 189 9.82 -11.10 14.08
N VAL A 190 8.51 -11.27 14.23
CA VAL A 190 7.72 -12.26 13.48
C VAL A 190 7.39 -11.70 12.11
N ASN A 191 7.94 -12.31 11.07
CA ASN A 191 7.67 -11.97 9.67
C ASN A 191 6.31 -12.53 9.21
N VAL A 192 5.76 -11.92 8.16
CA VAL A 192 4.60 -12.47 7.45
C VAL A 192 4.99 -13.75 6.70
N SER A 193 4.05 -14.68 6.52
CA SER A 193 4.34 -16.04 6.05
C SER A 193 4.95 -16.11 4.65
N THR A 194 4.72 -15.11 3.81
CA THR A 194 5.17 -15.08 2.41
C THR A 194 6.55 -14.41 2.23
N SER A 195 7.20 -13.94 3.29
CA SER A 195 8.43 -13.14 3.21
C SER A 195 9.37 -13.46 4.38
N GLU A 196 10.69 -13.36 4.17
CA GLU A 196 11.67 -13.48 5.26
C GLU A 196 11.81 -12.18 6.09
N ARG A 197 11.42 -11.01 5.56
CA ARG A 197 11.80 -9.68 6.09
C ARG A 197 10.72 -8.60 6.06
N CYS A 198 9.45 -8.99 5.90
CA CYS A 198 8.29 -8.12 6.07
C CYS A 198 7.66 -8.37 7.44
N TYR A 199 7.63 -7.36 8.29
CA TYR A 199 7.15 -7.46 9.67
C TYR A 199 5.98 -6.50 9.89
N THR A 200 4.78 -7.00 10.14
CA THR A 200 3.67 -6.13 10.56
C THR A 200 4.04 -5.50 11.91
N VAL A 201 4.10 -4.17 11.98
CA VAL A 201 4.54 -3.42 13.17
C VAL A 201 3.37 -2.94 14.04
N ALA A 202 2.18 -2.78 13.48
CA ALA A 202 0.97 -2.27 14.14
C ALA A 202 -0.12 -3.35 14.30
N GLN A 203 -1.37 -3.07 13.91
CA GLN A 203 -2.43 -4.07 13.87
C GLN A 203 -2.25 -5.04 12.69
N SER A 204 -2.83 -6.22 12.79
CA SER A 204 -2.95 -7.21 11.72
C SER A 204 -4.42 -7.60 11.53
N TYR A 205 -4.79 -7.98 10.31
CA TYR A 205 -6.11 -8.49 9.98
C TYR A 205 -6.05 -10.01 9.73
N GLN A 206 -6.96 -10.75 10.35
CA GLN A 206 -7.13 -12.19 10.15
C GLN A 206 -8.42 -12.45 9.36
N MET A 207 -8.31 -12.53 8.04
CA MET A 207 -9.44 -12.72 7.13
C MET A 207 -10.41 -13.84 7.55
N PRO A 208 -9.96 -15.08 7.87
CA PRO A 208 -10.89 -16.17 8.18
C PRO A 208 -11.74 -15.94 9.43
N ARG A 209 -11.27 -15.06 10.33
CA ARG A 209 -11.96 -14.71 11.57
C ARG A 209 -12.59 -13.32 11.54
N ASN A 210 -12.39 -12.59 10.44
CA ASN A 210 -12.74 -11.17 10.31
C ASN A 210 -12.29 -10.35 11.54
N LEU A 211 -11.07 -10.60 12.01
CA LEU A 211 -10.56 -10.07 13.29
C LEU A 211 -9.37 -9.14 13.04
N ALA A 212 -9.48 -7.90 13.50
CA ALA A 212 -8.40 -6.93 13.59
C ALA A 212 -7.88 -6.84 15.03
N GLY A 213 -6.57 -6.74 15.20
CA GLY A 213 -5.96 -6.54 16.51
C GLY A 213 -4.44 -6.48 16.43
N PRO A 214 -3.74 -6.33 17.56
CA PRO A 214 -2.28 -6.24 17.57
C PRO A 214 -1.63 -7.43 16.84
N ALA A 215 -0.67 -7.13 15.95
CA ALA A 215 0.11 -8.16 15.28
C ALA A 215 0.81 -9.06 16.30
N VAL A 216 1.13 -10.30 15.93
CA VAL A 216 1.74 -11.30 16.84
C VAL A 216 2.97 -10.72 17.56
N GLY A 217 3.87 -10.07 16.81
CA GLY A 217 5.07 -9.43 17.37
C GLY A 217 4.81 -8.18 18.21
N ALA A 218 3.60 -7.64 18.23
CA ALA A 218 3.18 -6.46 18.99
C ALA A 218 2.43 -6.80 20.29
N LYS A 219 2.13 -8.09 20.54
CA LYS A 219 1.40 -8.52 21.73
C LYS A 219 2.31 -8.48 22.97
N ILE A 220 1.72 -8.05 24.09
CA ILE A 220 2.36 -7.99 25.42
C ILE A 220 1.49 -8.83 26.36
N GLN A 221 2.09 -9.71 27.16
CA GLN A 221 1.30 -10.47 28.14
C GLN A 221 0.95 -9.59 29.33
N MET A 222 -0.17 -9.91 30.00
CA MET A 222 -0.60 -9.20 31.19
C MET A 222 0.47 -9.26 32.28
N GLY A 223 0.88 -8.10 32.79
CA GLY A 223 1.92 -7.98 33.82
C GLY A 223 3.35 -7.92 33.31
N GLU A 224 3.59 -8.10 32.01
CA GLU A 224 4.91 -7.92 31.41
C GLU A 224 5.19 -6.46 31.09
N LYS A 225 6.45 -6.05 31.28
CA LYS A 225 6.92 -4.73 30.83
C LYS A 225 7.27 -4.81 29.34
N PRO A 226 7.04 -3.74 28.56
CA PRO A 226 7.48 -3.69 27.17
C PRO A 226 8.99 -3.95 27.04
N THR A 227 9.35 -4.88 26.15
CA THR A 227 10.75 -5.16 25.82
C THR A 227 11.34 -4.02 24.98
N ALA A 228 12.67 -3.96 24.86
CA ALA A 228 13.33 -2.99 23.98
C ALA A 228 12.85 -3.09 22.52
N HIS A 229 12.52 -4.30 22.06
CA HIS A 229 11.97 -4.50 20.72
C HIS A 229 10.55 -3.94 20.58
N LEU A 230 9.70 -4.08 21.61
CA LEU A 230 8.36 -3.49 21.63
C LEU A 230 8.41 -1.96 21.68
N LEU A 231 9.36 -1.37 22.41
CA LEU A 231 9.60 0.07 22.42
C LEU A 231 10.09 0.59 21.06
N LEU A 232 10.97 -0.14 20.38
CA LEU A 232 11.39 0.20 19.01
C LEU A 232 10.22 0.12 18.02
N ARG A 233 9.37 -0.89 18.15
CA ARG A 233 8.14 -1.02 17.37
C ARG A 233 7.20 0.18 17.58
N GLN A 234 7.02 0.60 18.84
CA GLN A 234 6.28 1.80 19.18
C GLN A 234 6.90 3.05 18.51
N GLU A 235 8.22 3.23 18.60
CA GLU A 235 8.94 4.34 17.95
C GLU A 235 8.70 4.38 16.43
N ILE A 236 8.72 3.23 15.75
CA ILE A 236 8.41 3.14 14.32
C ILE A 236 6.99 3.61 14.03
N VAL A 237 6.02 3.12 14.79
CA VAL A 237 4.59 3.38 14.58
C VAL A 237 4.25 4.85 14.89
N GLU A 238 4.82 5.41 15.96
CA GLU A 238 4.69 6.82 16.34
C GLU A 238 5.36 7.78 15.34
N ALA A 239 6.45 7.36 14.68
CA ALA A 239 7.09 8.15 13.63
C ALA A 239 6.35 8.06 12.28
N ALA A 240 5.74 6.91 11.98
CA ALA A 240 5.11 6.64 10.70
C ALA A 240 3.69 7.20 10.59
N ALA A 241 2.84 7.00 11.60
CA ALA A 241 1.47 7.51 11.61
C ALA A 241 1.35 9.00 11.22
N PRO A 242 2.02 9.95 11.90
CA PRO A 242 1.84 11.36 11.59
C PRO A 242 2.43 11.75 10.23
N LEU A 243 3.47 11.06 9.76
CA LEU A 243 4.03 11.33 8.44
C LEU A 243 3.13 10.81 7.31
N ALA A 244 2.47 9.67 7.51
CA ALA A 244 1.47 9.16 6.57
C ALA A 244 0.26 10.10 6.47
N VAL A 245 -0.24 10.57 7.62
CA VAL A 245 -1.31 11.58 7.66
C VAL A 245 -0.89 12.85 6.93
N ALA A 246 0.27 13.41 7.26
CA ALA A 246 0.77 14.62 6.62
C ALA A 246 0.94 14.47 5.10
N ALA A 247 1.33 13.28 4.62
CA ALA A 247 1.41 13.00 3.20
C ALA A 247 0.04 13.02 2.53
N VAL A 248 -0.97 12.34 3.10
CA VAL A 248 -2.35 12.38 2.57
C VAL A 248 -2.91 13.81 2.56
N GLU A 249 -2.70 14.57 3.63
CA GLU A 249 -3.16 15.97 3.74
C GLU A 249 -2.46 16.90 2.74
N ALA A 250 -1.19 16.66 2.41
CA ALA A 250 -0.44 17.43 1.42
C ALA A 250 -0.80 17.08 -0.04
N GLY A 251 -1.53 15.98 -0.24
CA GLY A 251 -1.96 15.48 -1.54
C GLY A 251 -3.23 16.16 -2.02
N ASP A 252 -4.37 15.74 -1.48
CA ASP A 252 -5.70 16.23 -1.83
C ASP A 252 -6.53 16.47 -0.54
N PRO A 253 -6.82 17.74 -0.20
CA PRO A 253 -7.62 18.08 0.98
C PRO A 253 -9.01 17.46 0.98
N ALA A 254 -9.63 17.24 -0.18
CA ALA A 254 -10.96 16.64 -0.28
C ALA A 254 -10.91 15.15 0.08
N LEU A 255 -9.90 14.44 -0.41
CA LEU A 255 -9.64 13.04 -0.04
C LEU A 255 -9.35 12.93 1.47
N ALA A 256 -8.47 13.77 1.99
CA ALA A 256 -8.15 13.80 3.42
C ALA A 256 -9.40 14.03 4.29
N PHE A 257 -10.29 14.94 3.87
CA PHE A 257 -11.55 15.19 4.55
C PHE A 257 -12.50 13.98 4.51
N ALA A 258 -12.63 13.32 3.35
CA ALA A 258 -13.45 12.13 3.21
C ALA A 258 -12.94 10.98 4.10
N MET A 259 -11.63 10.74 4.14
CA MET A 259 -11.02 9.72 5.00
C MET A 259 -11.21 10.02 6.48
N LYS A 260 -11.08 11.29 6.91
CA LYS A 260 -11.37 11.71 8.30
C LYS A 260 -12.83 11.41 8.68
N ARG A 261 -13.77 11.73 7.79
CA ARG A 261 -15.19 11.43 8.02
C ARG A 261 -15.46 9.94 8.11
N GLN A 262 -14.83 9.14 7.24
CA GLN A 262 -14.93 7.69 7.27
C GLN A 262 -14.41 7.14 8.60
N ALA A 263 -13.19 7.52 9.00
CA ALA A 263 -12.60 7.08 10.25
C ALA A 263 -13.44 7.49 11.49
N TYR A 264 -14.02 8.69 11.47
CA TYR A 264 -14.96 9.13 12.51
C TYR A 264 -16.23 8.27 12.51
N ALA A 265 -16.83 8.03 11.35
CA ALA A 265 -18.05 7.24 11.23
C ALA A 265 -17.87 5.79 11.68
N THR A 266 -16.66 5.23 11.52
CA THR A 266 -16.33 3.85 11.90
C THR A 266 -15.59 3.72 13.22
N ASN A 267 -15.40 4.82 13.95
CA ASN A 267 -14.53 4.92 15.14
C ASN A 267 -13.21 4.16 14.96
N LEU A 268 -12.58 4.36 13.80
CA LEU A 268 -11.32 3.73 13.45
C LEU A 268 -10.27 4.04 14.53
N PRO A 269 -9.66 3.03 15.17
CA PRO A 269 -8.66 3.27 16.21
C PRO A 269 -7.43 4.03 15.66
N PRO A 270 -7.05 5.18 16.25
CA PRO A 270 -5.92 5.97 15.76
C PRO A 270 -4.59 5.40 16.27
N ILE A 271 -4.02 4.45 15.53
CA ILE A 271 -2.82 3.73 15.96
C ILE A 271 -1.56 4.58 15.77
N GLY A 272 -0.74 4.71 16.82
CA GLY A 272 0.55 5.40 16.80
C GLY A 272 0.50 6.92 16.93
N HIS A 273 -0.60 7.55 16.52
CA HIS A 273 -0.82 8.98 16.69
C HIS A 273 -2.31 9.26 16.72
N GLU A 274 -2.76 10.18 17.58
CA GLU A 274 -4.18 10.50 17.76
C GLU A 274 -4.88 10.95 16.47
N SER A 275 -4.13 11.59 15.56
CA SER A 275 -4.63 12.03 14.25
C SER A 275 -4.58 10.94 13.17
N ASN A 276 -4.19 9.70 13.48
CA ASN A 276 -4.08 8.65 12.46
C ASN A 276 -5.46 8.12 12.03
N TYR A 277 -6.02 8.74 11.00
CA TYR A 277 -7.23 8.28 10.33
C TYR A 277 -6.95 7.49 9.04
N VAL A 278 -5.67 7.32 8.67
CA VAL A 278 -5.27 6.82 7.34
C VAL A 278 -4.95 5.33 7.36
N SER A 279 -4.16 4.87 8.33
CA SER A 279 -3.58 3.53 8.28
C SER A 279 -3.62 2.83 9.65
N PRO A 280 -4.59 1.93 9.87
CA PRO A 280 -4.64 1.14 11.11
C PRO A 280 -3.53 0.08 11.21
N THR A 281 -2.92 -0.26 10.07
CA THR A 281 -1.82 -1.22 9.98
C THR A 281 -0.60 -0.60 9.32
N MET A 282 0.56 -1.16 9.66
CA MET A 282 1.86 -0.75 9.17
C MET A 282 2.76 -1.98 9.08
N GLN A 283 3.66 -2.01 8.09
CA GLN A 283 4.61 -3.10 7.87
C GLN A 283 6.01 -2.54 7.67
N LEU A 284 7.00 -3.05 8.41
CA LEU A 284 8.41 -2.77 8.20
C LEU A 284 9.00 -3.81 7.23
N ASN A 285 9.54 -3.34 6.11
CA ASN A 285 10.19 -4.14 5.09
C ASN A 285 11.68 -3.83 5.08
N ILE A 286 12.49 -4.88 5.16
CA ILE A 286 13.95 -4.79 5.23
C ILE A 286 14.56 -5.50 4.03
N SER A 287 15.32 -4.76 3.21
CA SER A 287 16.02 -5.34 2.06
C SER A 287 17.49 -4.92 2.06
N PRO A 288 18.45 -5.86 2.18
CA PRO A 288 19.86 -5.57 1.96
C PRO A 288 20.12 -5.19 0.50
N THR A 289 21.21 -4.47 0.24
CA THR A 289 21.71 -4.26 -1.12
C THR A 289 22.06 -5.58 -1.78
N GLN A 290 21.54 -5.79 -2.99
CA GLN A 290 21.78 -6.96 -3.82
C GLN A 290 22.96 -6.75 -4.77
N SER A 291 23.54 -7.82 -5.28
CA SER A 291 24.46 -7.72 -6.42
C SER A 291 23.73 -7.16 -7.64
N ALA A 292 24.43 -6.44 -8.52
CA ALA A 292 23.89 -6.04 -9.83
C ALA A 292 24.11 -7.17 -10.85
N ASP A 293 23.36 -8.25 -10.68
CA ASP A 293 23.34 -9.42 -11.54
C ASP A 293 21.90 -9.95 -11.67
N SER A 294 21.71 -11.01 -12.46
CA SER A 294 20.40 -11.63 -12.71
C SER A 294 19.75 -12.24 -11.47
N LEU A 295 20.47 -12.36 -10.35
CA LEU A 295 19.92 -12.89 -9.09
C LEU A 295 19.32 -11.79 -8.20
N ALA A 296 19.52 -10.52 -8.52
CA ALA A 296 19.08 -9.39 -7.71
C ALA A 296 17.58 -9.45 -7.39
N LEU A 297 16.75 -9.64 -8.42
CA LEU A 297 15.30 -9.70 -8.28
C LEU A 297 14.83 -10.96 -7.55
N GLY A 298 15.46 -12.11 -7.82
CA GLY A 298 15.17 -13.36 -7.13
C GLY A 298 15.45 -13.27 -5.62
N ASN A 299 16.60 -12.71 -5.25
CA ASN A 299 16.94 -12.48 -3.84
C ASN A 299 16.02 -11.45 -3.18
N PHE A 300 15.63 -10.40 -3.92
CA PHE A 300 14.69 -9.41 -3.42
C PHE A 300 13.30 -9.99 -3.15
N LYS A 301 12.80 -10.86 -4.05
CA LYS A 301 11.56 -11.63 -3.85
C LYS A 301 11.69 -12.65 -2.73
N LYS A 302 12.87 -13.20 -2.47
CA LYS A 302 13.08 -14.04 -1.28
C LYS A 302 12.95 -13.23 0.01
N ASP A 303 13.56 -12.04 0.05
CA ASP A 303 13.51 -11.17 1.23
C ASP A 303 12.09 -10.67 1.49
N LEU A 304 11.42 -10.14 0.47
CA LEU A 304 10.13 -9.45 0.61
C LEU A 304 8.91 -10.27 0.15
N GLY A 305 9.09 -11.49 -0.34
CA GLY A 305 7.99 -12.28 -0.88
C GLY A 305 7.31 -11.63 -2.08
N SER A 306 5.98 -11.71 -2.12
CA SER A 306 5.14 -11.02 -3.11
C SER A 306 5.36 -9.49 -3.10
N PHE A 307 5.67 -8.91 -1.94
CA PHE A 307 5.89 -7.45 -1.79
C PHE A 307 7.15 -6.96 -2.53
N GLY A 308 8.08 -7.86 -2.83
CA GLY A 308 9.26 -7.55 -3.65
C GLY A 308 9.03 -7.61 -5.15
N GLY A 309 7.85 -8.08 -5.59
CA GLY A 309 7.49 -8.24 -6.99
C GLY A 309 6.34 -7.32 -7.43
N LYS A 310 5.86 -7.53 -8.65
CA LYS A 310 4.63 -6.92 -9.15
C LYS A 310 3.42 -7.54 -8.46
N HIS A 311 2.57 -6.74 -7.83
CA HIS A 311 1.36 -7.18 -7.13
C HIS A 311 0.32 -6.05 -7.02
N LYS A 312 -0.84 -6.40 -6.45
CA LYS A 312 -1.86 -5.48 -5.95
C LYS A 312 -2.15 -5.83 -4.50
N ASP A 313 -2.48 -4.82 -3.71
CA ASP A 313 -2.97 -5.00 -2.35
C ASP A 313 -4.50 -5.14 -2.39
N GLU A 314 -5.00 -6.28 -2.88
CA GLU A 314 -6.42 -6.55 -3.19
C GLU A 314 -7.40 -6.39 -2.00
N HIS A 315 -6.88 -6.15 -0.81
CA HIS A 315 -7.64 -6.00 0.42
C HIS A 315 -7.57 -4.59 1.00
N ASP A 316 -6.95 -3.65 0.32
CA ASP A 316 -7.00 -2.23 0.67
C ASP A 316 -8.38 -1.63 0.37
N SER A 317 -8.75 -0.59 1.12
CA SER A 317 -9.98 0.17 0.90
C SER A 317 -9.85 1.00 -0.38
N SER A 318 -10.90 1.03 -1.20
CA SER A 318 -10.92 1.80 -2.46
C SER A 318 -10.83 3.31 -2.26
N GLY A 319 -11.28 3.82 -1.11
CA GLY A 319 -11.11 5.22 -0.70
C GLY A 319 -9.85 5.48 0.13
N GLY A 320 -9.00 4.46 0.33
CA GLY A 320 -7.80 4.54 1.13
C GLY A 320 -6.55 4.86 0.32
N MET A 321 -5.53 5.38 1.01
CA MET A 321 -4.20 5.60 0.45
C MET A 321 -3.17 4.78 1.24
N THR A 322 -2.33 4.06 0.53
CA THR A 322 -1.15 3.41 1.09
C THR A 322 0.01 4.39 1.05
N THR A 323 0.69 4.59 2.18
CA THR A 323 1.87 5.44 2.28
C THR A 323 3.12 4.62 2.57
N MET A 324 4.02 4.57 1.60
CA MET A 324 5.33 3.96 1.72
C MET A 324 6.37 4.99 2.14
N ILE A 325 7.03 4.75 3.27
CA ILE A 325 8.08 5.60 3.84
C ILE A 325 9.40 4.87 3.76
N THR A 326 10.25 5.28 2.85
CA THR A 326 11.60 4.74 2.67
C THR A 326 12.60 5.56 3.47
N PHE A 327 13.49 4.91 4.22
CA PHE A 327 14.48 5.57 5.09
C PHE A 327 15.81 4.82 5.06
N SER A 328 16.36 4.67 3.86
CA SER A 328 17.51 3.80 3.60
C SER A 328 18.82 4.26 4.27
N ASP A 329 19.70 3.30 4.55
CA ASP A 329 21.10 3.51 4.93
C ASP A 329 22.01 2.83 3.90
N LEU A 330 22.18 3.49 2.75
CA LEU A 330 22.90 2.94 1.61
C LEU A 330 24.33 3.47 1.49
N HIS A 331 25.22 2.65 0.95
CA HIS A 331 26.52 3.13 0.53
C HIS A 331 26.39 4.09 -0.66
N PRO A 332 27.08 5.25 -0.69
CA PRO A 332 26.90 6.27 -1.73
C PRO A 332 27.16 5.81 -3.18
N SER A 333 27.89 4.70 -3.36
CA SER A 333 28.15 4.15 -4.70
C SER A 333 27.06 3.21 -5.21
N GLU A 334 26.12 2.81 -4.38
CA GLU A 334 25.10 1.81 -4.68
C GLU A 334 23.84 2.46 -5.26
N HIS A 335 23.16 1.75 -6.14
CA HIS A 335 21.90 2.17 -6.69
C HIS A 335 20.79 1.96 -5.65
N PRO A 336 19.91 2.94 -5.39
CA PRO A 336 18.87 2.84 -4.34
C PRO A 336 17.68 1.94 -4.70
N GLY A 337 17.61 1.53 -5.97
CA GLY A 337 16.45 0.83 -6.51
C GLY A 337 15.26 1.76 -6.71
N PHE A 338 14.14 1.15 -7.12
CA PHE A 338 12.92 1.83 -7.50
C PHE A 338 11.70 1.23 -6.82
N PHE A 339 10.68 2.05 -6.68
CA PHE A 339 9.30 1.62 -6.48
C PHE A 339 8.50 2.05 -7.71
N ILE A 340 7.75 1.14 -8.31
CA ILE A 340 7.12 1.28 -9.62
C ILE A 340 5.61 1.23 -9.42
N VAL A 341 4.89 2.21 -9.98
CA VAL A 341 3.43 2.18 -10.13
C VAL A 341 3.14 1.87 -11.60
N GLY A 342 2.87 0.59 -11.86
CA GLY A 342 2.80 -0.02 -13.18
C GLY A 342 1.67 0.55 -14.03
N ASP A 343 0.51 0.83 -13.44
CA ASP A 343 -0.65 1.41 -14.13
C ASP A 343 -0.32 2.68 -14.92
N PHE A 344 0.66 3.45 -14.46
CA PHE A 344 1.06 4.71 -15.11
C PHE A 344 2.45 4.63 -15.76
N GLY A 345 3.17 3.52 -15.59
CA GLY A 345 4.55 3.38 -16.09
C GLY A 345 5.51 4.38 -15.46
N VAL A 346 5.34 4.66 -14.17
CA VAL A 346 6.16 5.61 -13.43
C VAL A 346 6.93 4.89 -12.33
N ALA A 347 8.10 5.42 -11.96
CA ALA A 347 8.78 4.96 -10.76
C ALA A 347 9.41 6.06 -9.95
N ILE A 348 9.72 5.69 -8.71
CA ILE A 348 10.18 6.57 -7.66
C ILE A 348 11.48 6.00 -7.14
N ARG A 349 12.54 6.80 -7.25
CA ARG A 349 13.86 6.42 -6.76
C ARG A 349 13.89 6.41 -5.24
N GLN A 350 14.31 5.29 -4.65
CA GLN A 350 14.16 5.02 -3.20
C GLN A 350 15.41 5.44 -2.38
N ASN A 351 15.90 6.68 -2.59
CA ASN A 351 17.14 7.18 -1.98
C ASN A 351 16.90 8.05 -0.75
N GLY A 352 17.49 7.70 0.40
CA GLY A 352 17.37 8.48 1.62
C GLY A 352 16.00 8.38 2.25
N LEU A 353 15.42 9.52 2.66
CA LEU A 353 14.05 9.62 3.17
C LEU A 353 13.10 10.06 2.04
N VAL A 354 12.24 9.15 1.59
CA VAL A 354 11.25 9.38 0.54
C VAL A 354 9.90 8.86 1.02
N VAL A 355 8.84 9.63 0.85
CA VAL A 355 7.47 9.22 1.18
C VAL A 355 6.68 9.17 -0.11
N ALA A 356 6.09 8.02 -0.43
CA ALA A 356 5.22 7.84 -1.58
C ALA A 356 3.83 7.39 -1.10
N SER A 357 2.80 8.21 -1.32
CA SER A 357 1.40 7.84 -1.09
C SER A 357 0.77 7.46 -2.41
N PHE A 358 0.10 6.31 -2.49
CA PHE A 358 -0.49 5.78 -3.71
C PHE A 358 -1.69 4.86 -3.40
N CYS A 359 -2.48 4.52 -4.42
CA CYS A 359 -3.54 3.52 -4.31
C CYS A 359 -2.97 2.09 -4.39
N GLY A 360 -3.07 1.32 -3.30
CA GLY A 360 -2.58 -0.07 -3.22
C GLY A 360 -3.27 -1.05 -4.19
N LEU A 361 -4.46 -0.70 -4.69
CA LEU A 361 -5.24 -1.51 -5.64
C LEU A 361 -4.71 -1.47 -7.08
N ARG A 362 -3.73 -0.59 -7.36
CA ARG A 362 -3.04 -0.51 -8.65
C ARG A 362 -1.86 -1.47 -8.70
N TRP A 363 -1.48 -1.91 -9.90
CA TRP A 363 -0.30 -2.74 -10.07
C TRP A 363 0.94 -1.96 -9.66
N HIS A 364 1.67 -2.47 -8.68
CA HIS A 364 2.88 -1.85 -8.20
C HIS A 364 3.90 -2.89 -7.75
N GLY A 365 5.12 -2.45 -7.44
CA GLY A 365 6.21 -3.35 -7.12
C GLY A 365 7.53 -2.59 -6.98
N GLY A 366 8.62 -3.33 -6.78
CA GLY A 366 9.91 -2.71 -6.51
C GLY A 366 11.07 -3.39 -7.21
N PHE A 367 12.15 -2.63 -7.32
CA PHE A 367 13.48 -3.12 -7.67
C PHE A 367 14.40 -2.90 -6.47
N PRO A 368 15.25 -3.88 -6.07
CA PRO A 368 16.10 -3.75 -4.89
C PRO A 368 17.14 -2.64 -5.03
N PRO A 369 17.71 -2.15 -3.91
CA PRO A 369 19.00 -1.48 -3.99
C PRO A 369 20.06 -2.45 -4.51
N THR A 370 20.95 -2.00 -5.39
CA THR A 370 21.99 -2.84 -6.00
C THR A 370 23.39 -2.22 -5.89
N ALA A 371 24.41 -3.06 -5.78
CA ALA A 371 25.79 -2.64 -5.98
C ALA A 371 26.01 -2.19 -7.44
N ARG A 372 27.16 -1.57 -7.73
CA ARG A 372 27.53 -1.36 -9.14
C ARG A 372 27.82 -2.70 -9.83
N PRO A 373 27.60 -2.82 -11.15
CA PRO A 373 27.99 -4.01 -11.90
C PRO A 373 29.45 -4.44 -11.61
N GLY A 374 29.65 -5.72 -11.33
CA GLY A 374 30.95 -6.29 -10.98
C GLY A 374 31.50 -5.91 -9.60
N LYS A 375 30.73 -5.21 -8.75
CA LYS A 375 31.10 -4.89 -7.37
C LYS A 375 30.23 -5.67 -6.39
N ARG A 376 30.83 -5.99 -5.22
CA ARG A 376 30.10 -6.62 -4.11
C ARG A 376 29.32 -5.56 -3.32
N PRO A 377 28.07 -5.86 -2.91
CA PRO A 377 27.32 -5.02 -1.98
C PRO A 377 28.05 -4.82 -0.66
N LYS A 378 27.88 -3.65 -0.03
CA LYS A 378 28.36 -3.43 1.33
C LYS A 378 27.46 -4.19 2.32
N PRO A 379 28.00 -5.01 3.23
CA PRO A 379 27.20 -5.82 4.15
C PRO A 379 26.23 -5.03 5.05
N TRP A 380 26.54 -3.76 5.29
CA TRP A 380 25.76 -2.88 6.15
C TRP A 380 24.71 -2.04 5.42
N SER A 381 24.63 -2.17 4.10
CA SER A 381 23.81 -1.33 3.25
C SER A 381 22.41 -1.91 3.09
N TYR A 382 21.41 -1.13 3.49
CA TYR A 382 20.01 -1.56 3.53
C TYR A 382 19.08 -0.46 3.04
N ARG A 383 18.05 -0.88 2.34
CA ARG A 383 16.80 -0.15 2.24
C ARG A 383 15.84 -0.65 3.31
N PHE A 384 15.34 0.30 4.09
CA PHE A 384 14.27 0.09 5.05
C PHE A 384 13.04 0.86 4.58
N VAL A 385 11.89 0.24 4.68
CA VAL A 385 10.61 0.81 4.25
C VAL A 385 9.57 0.52 5.31
N VAL A 386 8.77 1.52 5.69
CA VAL A 386 7.52 1.31 6.43
C VAL A 386 6.37 1.58 5.49
N VAL A 387 5.53 0.58 5.27
CA VAL A 387 4.30 0.68 4.47
C VAL A 387 3.14 0.86 5.45
N CYS A 388 2.49 2.02 5.41
CA CYS A 388 1.27 2.32 6.15
C CYS A 388 0.10 2.09 5.19
N TYR A 389 -0.76 1.12 5.45
CA TYR A 389 -1.78 0.72 4.47
C TYR A 389 -3.20 0.64 5.09
N PRO A 390 -4.26 0.78 4.26
CA PRO A 390 -5.64 0.90 4.72
C PRO A 390 -6.49 -0.36 4.40
N PRO A 391 -6.36 -1.50 5.12
CA PRO A 391 -7.19 -2.67 4.89
C PRO A 391 -8.68 -2.32 4.92
N ARG A 392 -9.38 -2.67 3.84
CA ARG A 392 -10.81 -2.41 3.65
C ARG A 392 -11.64 -2.80 4.86
N ALA A 393 -11.40 -3.98 5.40
CA ALA A 393 -12.18 -4.49 6.53
C ALA A 393 -12.08 -3.58 7.77
N MET A 394 -10.92 -2.96 8.00
CA MET A 394 -10.72 -2.05 9.14
C MET A 394 -11.27 -0.65 8.84
N ILE A 395 -11.01 -0.11 7.66
CA ILE A 395 -11.44 1.24 7.25
C ILE A 395 -12.97 1.33 7.13
N ASP A 396 -13.58 0.31 6.54
CA ASP A 396 -15.02 0.26 6.30
C ASP A 396 -15.81 -0.16 7.54
N GLY A 397 -15.13 -0.43 8.67
CA GLY A 397 -15.77 -0.82 9.93
C GLY A 397 -16.40 -2.22 9.90
N SER A 398 -15.97 -3.10 8.97
CA SER A 398 -16.53 -4.45 8.85
C SER A 398 -15.76 -5.51 9.64
N ALA A 399 -14.58 -5.19 10.17
CA ALA A 399 -13.79 -6.09 11.01
C ALA A 399 -14.17 -5.99 12.49
N VAL A 400 -14.10 -7.13 13.20
CA VAL A 400 -14.13 -7.16 14.66
C VAL A 400 -12.81 -6.60 15.17
N VAL A 401 -12.83 -5.47 15.88
CA VAL A 401 -11.62 -4.85 16.44
C VAL A 401 -11.39 -5.35 17.87
N SER A 402 -10.32 -6.10 18.09
CA SER A 402 -9.92 -6.61 19.40
C SER A 402 -8.80 -5.77 20.01
N PHE A 403 -9.03 -5.28 21.23
CA PHE A 403 -8.05 -4.57 22.03
C PHE A 403 -7.20 -5.50 22.88
N GLY A 404 -7.72 -6.68 23.21
CA GLY A 404 -7.03 -7.60 24.09
C GLY A 404 -7.69 -8.98 24.17
N ALA A 405 -6.94 -9.92 24.72
CA ALA A 405 -7.45 -11.24 25.08
C ALA A 405 -7.94 -11.22 26.54
N LEU A 406 -9.07 -11.87 26.79
CA LEU A 406 -9.64 -12.14 28.10
C LEU A 406 -9.43 -13.62 28.46
N PRO A 407 -9.52 -13.99 29.76
CA PRO A 407 -9.46 -15.39 30.18
C PRO A 407 -10.46 -16.28 29.43
N GLY A 408 -10.07 -17.55 29.20
CA GLY A 408 -10.93 -18.53 28.51
C GLY A 408 -11.03 -18.33 27.00
N GLY A 409 -10.09 -17.63 26.37
CA GLY A 409 -10.05 -17.45 24.91
C GLY A 409 -11.05 -16.42 24.36
N LYS A 410 -11.65 -15.61 25.24
CA LYS A 410 -12.51 -14.50 24.84
C LYS A 410 -11.67 -13.29 24.42
N PHE A 411 -12.27 -12.38 23.66
CA PHE A 411 -11.63 -11.13 23.28
C PHE A 411 -12.37 -9.95 23.91
N PHE A 412 -11.61 -8.93 24.31
CA PHE A 412 -12.16 -7.61 24.57
C PHE A 412 -12.18 -6.87 23.24
N TYR A 413 -13.38 -6.77 22.65
CA TYR A 413 -13.57 -6.17 21.33
C TYR A 413 -14.43 -4.91 21.40
N MET A 414 -14.26 -4.03 20.41
CA MET A 414 -15.13 -2.90 20.21
C MET A 414 -16.49 -3.40 19.69
N PRO A 415 -17.60 -3.10 20.38
CA PRO A 415 -18.92 -3.60 20.00
C PRO A 415 -19.42 -2.94 18.69
N PRO A 416 -20.28 -3.62 17.91
CA PRO A 416 -20.75 -3.12 16.60
C PRO A 416 -21.41 -1.73 16.66
N GLU A 417 -22.09 -1.42 17.77
CA GLU A 417 -22.74 -0.13 18.02
C GLU A 417 -21.75 1.05 18.04
N LEU A 418 -20.47 0.75 18.26
CA LEU A 418 -19.38 1.71 18.22
C LEU A 418 -18.61 1.69 16.89
N ILE A 419 -18.94 0.86 15.89
CA ILE A 419 -18.17 0.81 14.63
C ILE A 419 -19.09 1.05 13.42
N ASP A 420 -20.34 0.65 13.50
CA ASP A 420 -21.24 0.69 12.36
C ASP A 420 -22.32 1.77 12.55
N PRO A 421 -22.31 2.83 11.70
CA PRO A 421 -23.23 3.96 11.84
C PRO A 421 -24.71 3.56 11.69
N ARG A 422 -25.01 2.37 11.14
CA ARG A 422 -26.39 1.85 11.05
C ARG A 422 -27.01 1.61 12.43
N PHE A 423 -26.21 1.29 13.45
CA PHE A 423 -26.72 1.12 14.81
C PHE A 423 -27.06 2.45 15.49
N VAL A 424 -26.49 3.57 15.03
CA VAL A 424 -26.83 4.92 15.52
C VAL A 424 -28.17 5.40 14.96
N ALA A 425 -28.54 4.96 13.75
CA ALA A 425 -29.79 5.34 13.10
C ALA A 425 -31.04 4.61 13.64
N THR A 426 -30.85 3.56 14.44
CA THR A 426 -31.96 2.76 15.02
C THR A 426 -32.32 3.16 16.44
N THR A 427 -31.51 4.00 17.10
CA THR A 427 -31.94 4.71 18.31
C THR A 427 -32.73 5.95 17.91
N GLN A 428 -33.98 5.75 17.48
CA GLN A 428 -35.03 6.74 17.77
C GLN A 428 -35.12 6.82 19.28
N ASP A 429 -34.37 7.73 19.86
CA ASP A 429 -34.44 8.08 21.27
C ASP A 429 -35.79 8.77 21.53
N PRO A 430 -36.71 8.19 22.32
CA PRO A 430 -37.96 8.85 22.67
C PRO A 430 -37.75 10.04 23.62
N PHE A 431 -36.51 10.33 24.04
CA PHE A 431 -36.20 11.42 24.99
C PHE A 431 -35.58 12.66 24.36
N CYS A 432 -35.35 12.70 23.05
CA CYS A 432 -34.94 13.92 22.35
C CYS A 432 -36.12 14.58 21.61
N THR A 433 -37.13 14.99 22.38
CA THR A 433 -37.97 16.15 22.03
C THR A 433 -37.88 17.14 23.18
N GLY A 434 -37.23 18.27 22.92
CA GLY A 434 -37.05 19.41 23.83
C GLY A 434 -36.53 20.60 23.06
#